data_AF-A0A7C6FJ59-F1
#
_entry.id   AF-A0A7C6FJ59-F1
#
_cell.length_a   1.000
_cell.length_b   1.000
_cell.length_c   1.000
_cell.angle_alpha   90.00
_cell.angle_beta   90.00
_cell.angle_gamma   90.00
#
_symmetry.space_group_name_H-M   'P 1'
#
loop_
_entity.id
_entity.type
_entity.pdbx_description
1 polymer ?
#
loop_
_entity_poly.entity_id
_entity_poly.type
_entity_poly.pdbx_seq_one_letter_code
_entity_poly.pdbx_strand_id
1 'polypeptide(L)'
;MNKIGYYLVFYCLLVPLSLLPMWMLYGISNFISFILQHILQYRVKVVEKNLKKSFPNKTEEELKIIKNQFYNHLSDVFMEALKMLTISKTNLIKRYYCQNKEVLDKYYKNKQSLIFVSSHHNNWEYMVLS
;
A
#
# COMPACT_ATOMS: atom_id res chain seq x y z
N MET A 1 17.07 -21.71 -2.38
CA MET A 1 17.74 -20.51 -2.94
C MET A 1 18.93 -20.16 -2.07
N ASN A 2 20.11 -19.96 -2.65
CA ASN A 2 21.35 -19.69 -1.90
C ASN A 2 21.32 -18.28 -1.29
N LYS A 3 21.89 -18.09 -0.09
CA LYS A 3 21.92 -16.80 0.64
C LYS A 3 22.37 -15.62 -0.23
N ILE A 4 23.32 -15.86 -1.15
CA ILE A 4 23.83 -14.86 -2.11
C ILE A 4 22.72 -14.34 -3.03
N GLY A 5 21.80 -15.20 -3.49
CA GLY A 5 20.72 -14.80 -4.38
C GLY A 5 19.76 -13.79 -3.75
N TYR A 6 19.45 -13.94 -2.46
CA TYR A 6 18.62 -12.97 -1.74
C TYR A 6 19.29 -11.60 -1.65
N TYR A 7 20.59 -11.56 -1.36
CA TYR A 7 21.33 -10.30 -1.31
C TYR A 7 21.41 -9.63 -2.68
N LEU A 8 21.59 -10.41 -3.76
CA LEU A 8 21.58 -9.87 -5.12
C LEU A 8 20.22 -9.26 -5.47
N VAL A 9 19.12 -9.97 -5.23
CA VAL A 9 17.78 -9.42 -5.48
C VAL A 9 17.52 -8.18 -4.63
N PHE A 10 17.88 -8.21 -3.35
CA PHE A 10 17.65 -7.08 -2.46
C PHE A 10 18.46 -5.84 -2.87
N TYR A 11 19.79 -5.97 -2.99
CA TYR A 11 20.67 -4.84 -3.22
C TYR A 11 20.78 -4.41 -4.69
N CYS A 12 20.60 -5.32 -5.64
CA CYS A 12 20.73 -4.99 -7.07
C CYS A 12 19.39 -4.72 -7.76
N LEU A 13 18.25 -5.12 -7.17
CA LEU A 13 16.92 -4.86 -7.73
C LEU A 13 16.05 -4.00 -6.81
N LEU A 14 15.78 -4.45 -5.58
CA LEU A 14 14.80 -3.79 -4.72
C LEU A 14 15.26 -2.39 -4.26
N VAL A 15 16.51 -2.25 -3.80
CA VAL A 15 17.05 -0.95 -3.37
C VAL A 15 17.17 0.06 -4.52
N PRO A 16 17.73 -0.28 -5.70
CA PRO A 16 17.75 0.64 -6.83
C PRO A 16 16.35 1.05 -7.28
N LEU A 17 15.41 0.11 -7.29
CA LEU A 17 14.02 0.40 -7.64
C LEU A 17 13.37 1.33 -6.60
N SER A 18 13.62 1.12 -5.30
CA SER A 18 13.11 2.01 -4.24
C SER A 18 13.69 3.42 -4.32
N LEU A 19 14.90 3.60 -4.86
CA LEU A 19 15.50 4.94 -5.01
C LEU A 19 14.79 5.81 -6.05
N LEU A 20 14.03 5.22 -6.98
CA LEU A 20 13.29 5.96 -8.00
C LEU A 20 12.32 6.99 -7.38
N PRO A 21 12.09 8.13 -8.05
CA PRO A 21 11.08 9.09 -7.59
C PRO A 21 9.68 8.49 -7.66
N MET A 22 8.79 8.94 -6.76
CA MET A 22 7.44 8.35 -6.60
C MET A 22 6.63 8.29 -7.89
N TRP A 23 6.71 9.31 -8.74
CA TRP A 23 5.93 9.33 -9.99
C TRP A 23 6.35 8.20 -10.95
N MET A 24 7.63 7.79 -10.96
CA MET A 24 8.10 6.64 -11.73
C MET A 24 7.57 5.34 -11.14
N LEU A 25 7.58 5.22 -9.82
CA LEU A 25 7.04 4.06 -9.12
C LEU A 25 5.54 3.89 -9.37
N TYR A 26 4.76 4.97 -9.38
CA TYR A 26 3.34 4.92 -9.78
C TYR A 26 3.14 4.59 -11.26
N GLY A 27 4.06 5.00 -12.14
CA GLY A 27 4.08 4.53 -13.53
C GLY A 27 4.26 3.01 -13.63
N ILE A 28 5.19 2.46 -12.85
CA ILE A 28 5.43 1.01 -12.75
C ILE A 28 4.22 0.30 -12.12
N SER A 29 3.60 0.90 -11.10
CA SER A 29 2.38 0.41 -10.46
C SER A 29 1.25 0.18 -11.49
N ASN A 30 1.01 1.14 -12.39
CA ASN A 30 -0.01 0.99 -13.44
C ASN A 30 0.26 -0.22 -14.34
N PHE A 31 1.53 -0.46 -14.68
CA PHE A 31 1.92 -1.64 -15.46
C PHE A 31 1.73 -2.94 -14.69
N ILE A 32 2.11 -2.97 -13.41
CA ILE A 32 1.90 -4.12 -12.53
C ILE A 32 0.42 -4.42 -12.36
N SER A 33 -0.41 -3.39 -12.16
CA SER A 33 -1.87 -3.53 -12.06
C SER A 33 -2.44 -4.22 -13.30
N PHE A 34 -2.01 -3.78 -14.48
CA PHE A 34 -2.42 -4.41 -15.74
C PHE A 34 -2.01 -5.90 -15.79
N ILE A 35 -0.78 -6.23 -15.44
CA ILE A 35 -0.30 -7.62 -15.41
C ILE A 35 -1.11 -8.46 -14.42
N LEU A 36 -1.26 -7.98 -13.18
CA LEU A 36 -1.97 -8.70 -12.12
C LEU A 36 -3.42 -8.94 -12.48
N GLN A 37 -4.09 -7.93 -13.03
CA GLN A 37 -5.51 -8.02 -13.33
C GLN A 37 -5.80 -8.81 -14.61
N HIS A 38 -5.08 -8.54 -15.70
CA HIS A 38 -5.47 -9.01 -17.03
C HIS A 38 -4.64 -10.20 -17.53
N ILE A 39 -3.35 -10.26 -17.19
CA ILE A 39 -2.46 -11.33 -17.67
C ILE A 39 -2.48 -12.52 -16.71
N LEU A 40 -2.13 -12.27 -15.44
CA LEU A 40 -2.05 -13.31 -14.41
C LEU A 40 -3.40 -13.62 -13.77
N GLN A 41 -4.37 -12.70 -13.89
CA GLN A 41 -5.69 -12.78 -13.26
C GLN A 41 -5.60 -13.11 -11.76
N TYR A 42 -4.66 -12.46 -11.07
CA TYR A 42 -4.32 -12.72 -9.69
C TYR A 42 -5.53 -12.50 -8.77
N ARG A 43 -6.14 -13.60 -8.31
CA ARG A 43 -7.28 -13.63 -7.37
C ARG A 43 -8.53 -12.85 -7.83
N VAL A 44 -8.71 -12.62 -9.13
CA VAL A 44 -9.84 -11.85 -9.69
C VAL A 44 -11.20 -12.35 -9.17
N LYS A 45 -11.43 -13.66 -9.18
CA LYS A 45 -12.70 -14.26 -8.69
C LYS A 45 -12.97 -14.00 -7.21
N VAL A 46 -11.92 -13.97 -6.39
CA VAL A 46 -12.04 -13.68 -4.94
C VAL A 46 -12.39 -12.23 -4.73
N VAL A 47 -11.73 -11.33 -5.46
CA VAL A 47 -12.01 -9.89 -5.42
C VAL A 47 -13.45 -9.62 -5.85
N GLU A 48 -13.90 -10.18 -6.96
CA GLU A 48 -15.28 -10.02 -7.45
C GLU A 48 -16.31 -10.54 -6.44
N LYS A 49 -16.08 -11.73 -5.87
CA LYS A 49 -16.96 -12.29 -4.84
C LYS A 49 -17.04 -11.40 -3.60
N ASN A 50 -15.93 -10.83 -3.16
CA ASN A 50 -15.90 -9.93 -2.02
C ASN A 50 -16.60 -8.62 -2.33
N LEU A 51 -16.38 -8.04 -3.53
CA LEU A 51 -17.04 -6.81 -3.95
C LEU A 51 -18.56 -6.96 -4.01
N LYS A 52 -19.08 -8.07 -4.57
CA LYS A 52 -20.53 -8.34 -4.59
C LYS A 52 -21.12 -8.47 -3.19
N LYS A 53 -20.38 -9.06 -2.24
CA LYS A 53 -20.82 -9.19 -0.85
C LYS A 53 -20.76 -7.86 -0.09
N SER A 54 -19.73 -7.07 -0.31
CA SER A 54 -19.54 -5.78 0.38
C SER A 54 -20.43 -4.68 -0.18
N PHE A 55 -20.79 -4.76 -1.47
CA PHE A 55 -21.58 -3.75 -2.17
C PHE A 55 -22.77 -4.37 -2.92
N PRO A 56 -23.74 -4.98 -2.20
CA PRO A 56 -24.83 -5.75 -2.82
C PRO A 56 -25.77 -4.89 -3.71
N ASN A 57 -25.80 -3.58 -3.50
CA ASN A 57 -26.67 -2.66 -4.23
C ASN A 57 -26.01 -2.03 -5.47
N LYS A 58 -24.75 -2.37 -5.76
CA LYS A 58 -24.02 -1.82 -6.91
C LYS A 58 -24.22 -2.68 -8.16
N THR A 59 -24.31 -2.01 -9.30
CA THR A 59 -24.37 -2.66 -10.61
C THR A 59 -23.04 -3.34 -10.97
N GLU A 60 -23.05 -4.30 -11.88
CA GLU A 60 -21.84 -5.00 -12.32
C GLU A 60 -20.79 -4.04 -12.93
N GLU A 61 -21.23 -2.97 -13.63
CA GLU A 61 -20.32 -1.95 -14.17
C GLU A 61 -19.66 -1.12 -13.07
N GLU A 62 -20.39 -0.74 -12.01
CA GLU A 62 -19.79 -0.08 -10.86
C GLU A 62 -18.79 -1.00 -10.14
N LEU A 63 -19.13 -2.28 -9.97
CA LEU A 63 -18.22 -3.25 -9.35
C LEU A 63 -16.96 -3.47 -10.18
N LYS A 64 -17.07 -3.42 -11.52
CA LYS A 64 -15.93 -3.49 -12.43
C LYS A 64 -15.02 -2.27 -12.30
N ILE A 65 -15.58 -1.07 -12.16
CA ILE A 65 -14.80 0.15 -11.89
C ILE A 65 -14.05 0.01 -10.55
N ILE A 66 -14.73 -0.42 -9.49
CA ILE A 66 -14.11 -0.62 -8.17
C ILE A 66 -13.02 -1.69 -8.23
N LYS A 67 -13.23 -2.78 -8.98
CA LYS A 67 -12.22 -3.82 -9.19
C LYS A 67 -10.96 -3.25 -9.85
N ASN A 68 -11.10 -2.45 -10.90
CA ASN A 68 -9.95 -1.82 -11.56
C ASN A 68 -9.20 -0.89 -10.60
N GLN A 69 -9.95 -0.08 -9.84
CA GLN A 69 -9.38 0.79 -8.80
C GLN A 69 -8.66 -0.02 -7.71
N PHE A 70 -9.20 -1.18 -7.33
CA PHE A 70 -8.58 -2.08 -6.37
C PHE A 70 -7.22 -2.60 -6.86
N TYR A 71 -7.10 -3.04 -8.12
CA TYR A 71 -5.81 -3.52 -8.64
C TYR A 71 -4.77 -2.41 -8.79
N ASN A 72 -5.20 -1.21 -9.20
CA ASN A 72 -4.33 -0.04 -9.22
C ASN A 72 -3.84 0.28 -7.80
N HIS A 73 -4.77 0.38 -6.84
CA HIS A 73 -4.43 0.66 -5.46
C HIS A 73 -3.55 -0.41 -4.81
N LEU A 74 -3.81 -1.70 -5.07
CA LEU A 74 -2.98 -2.80 -4.58
C LEU A 74 -1.54 -2.69 -5.10
N SER A 75 -1.39 -2.33 -6.38
CA SER A 75 -0.09 -2.13 -7.01
C SER A 75 0.61 -0.88 -6.46
N ASP A 76 -0.14 0.18 -6.17
CA ASP A 76 0.37 1.41 -5.54
C ASP A 76 0.92 1.10 -4.16
N VAL A 77 0.14 0.42 -3.31
CA VAL A 77 0.58 0.02 -1.96
C VAL A 77 1.84 -0.84 -2.03
N PHE A 78 1.95 -1.74 -3.01
CA PHE A 78 3.16 -2.55 -3.20
C PHE A 78 4.39 -1.70 -3.58
N MET A 79 4.22 -0.74 -4.51
CA MET A 79 5.30 0.19 -4.89
C MET A 79 5.67 1.16 -3.75
N GLU A 80 4.70 1.56 -2.94
CA GLU A 80 4.92 2.40 -1.77
C GLU A 80 5.66 1.66 -0.65
N ALA A 81 5.32 0.39 -0.40
CA ALA A 81 6.04 -0.48 0.53
C ALA A 81 7.50 -0.67 0.07
N LEU A 82 7.72 -0.85 -1.24
CA LEU A 82 9.07 -0.85 -1.80
C LEU A 82 9.79 0.49 -1.55
N LYS A 83 9.12 1.63 -1.77
CA LYS A 83 9.71 2.95 -1.56
C LYS A 83 10.21 3.12 -0.12
N MET A 84 9.54 2.51 0.85
CA MET A 84 9.91 2.65 2.26
C MET A 84 11.34 2.22 2.59
N LEU A 85 11.96 1.36 1.78
CA LEU A 85 13.37 1.00 1.94
C LEU A 85 14.32 2.20 1.92
N THR A 86 13.92 3.30 1.27
CA THR A 86 14.78 4.48 1.04
C THR A 86 14.05 5.82 1.20
N ILE A 87 12.78 5.82 1.63
CA ILE A 87 12.01 7.06 1.78
C ILE A 87 12.60 7.90 2.92
N SER A 88 12.80 9.21 2.68
CA SER A 88 13.19 10.12 3.75
C SER A 88 11.99 10.45 4.64
N LYS A 89 12.24 10.68 5.94
CA LYS A 89 11.21 11.14 6.89
C LYS A 89 10.46 12.38 6.38
N THR A 90 11.18 13.33 5.78
CA THR A 90 10.60 14.55 5.18
C THR A 90 9.64 14.25 4.03
N ASN A 91 9.92 13.22 3.20
CA ASN A 91 9.01 12.81 2.14
C ASN A 91 7.81 12.02 2.67
N LEU A 92 8.02 11.21 3.71
CA LEU A 92 6.97 10.43 4.35
C LEU A 92 5.91 11.34 4.99
N ILE A 93 6.33 12.33 5.79
CA ILE A 93 5.41 13.26 6.49
C ILE A 93 4.61 14.13 5.50
N LYS A 94 5.12 14.37 4.28
CA LYS A 94 4.34 15.05 3.22
C LYS A 94 3.20 14.20 2.67
N ARG A 95 3.23 12.88 2.87
CA ARG A 95 2.27 11.90 2.31
C ARG A 95 1.36 11.32 3.38
N TYR A 96 1.83 11.27 4.62
CA TYR A 96 1.08 10.78 5.75
C TYR A 96 0.91 11.87 6.80
N TYR A 97 -0.35 12.17 7.13
CA TYR A 97 -0.73 13.13 8.16
C TYR A 97 -1.67 12.48 9.16
N CYS A 98 -1.26 12.47 10.43
CA CYS A 98 -2.11 12.01 11.52
C CYS A 98 -3.10 13.13 11.90
N GLN A 99 -4.38 12.92 11.57
CA GLN A 99 -5.45 13.82 11.98
C GLN A 99 -5.76 13.65 13.49
N ASN A 100 -6.11 14.76 14.14
CA ASN A 100 -6.52 14.81 15.55
C ASN A 100 -5.49 14.26 16.57
N LYS A 101 -4.20 14.54 16.34
CA LYS A 101 -3.10 14.10 17.21
C LYS A 101 -3.24 14.59 18.66
N GLU A 102 -3.94 15.71 18.87
CA GLU A 102 -4.20 16.30 20.19
C GLU A 102 -5.01 15.38 21.11
N VAL A 103 -5.80 14.47 20.52
CA VAL A 103 -6.51 13.42 21.28
C VAL A 103 -5.49 12.52 21.99
N LEU A 104 -4.41 12.16 21.29
CA LEU A 104 -3.35 11.30 21.81
C LEU A 104 -2.47 12.05 22.83
N ASP A 105 -2.16 13.32 22.55
CA ASP A 105 -1.34 14.17 23.43
C ASP A 105 -1.90 14.25 24.85
N LYS A 106 -3.24 14.26 25.00
CA LYS A 106 -3.91 14.27 26.30
C LYS A 106 -3.55 13.04 27.14
N TYR A 107 -3.67 11.84 26.55
CA TYR A 107 -3.38 10.58 27.25
C TYR A 107 -1.88 10.41 27.50
N TYR A 108 -1.05 10.84 26.55
CA TYR A 108 0.41 10.82 26.70
C TYR A 108 0.87 11.69 27.88
N LYS A 109 0.37 12.93 27.98
CA LYS A 109 0.67 13.84 29.11
C LYS A 109 0.24 13.27 30.46
N ASN A 110 -0.85 12.51 30.48
CA ASN A 110 -1.35 11.85 31.68
C ASN A 110 -0.62 10.53 32.01
N LYS A 111 0.44 10.17 31.27
CA LYS A 111 1.18 8.90 31.40
C LYS A 111 0.29 7.66 31.30
N GLN A 112 -0.78 7.75 30.50
CA GLN A 112 -1.71 6.65 30.30
C GLN A 112 -1.26 5.80 29.12
N SER A 113 -1.34 4.48 29.27
CA SER A 113 -1.10 3.54 28.16
C SER A 113 -2.21 3.67 27.11
N LEU A 114 -1.81 3.58 25.84
CA LEU A 114 -2.70 3.62 24.68
C LEU A 114 -2.57 2.34 23.88
N ILE A 115 -3.70 1.83 23.39
CA ILE A 115 -3.75 0.74 22.41
C ILE A 115 -4.26 1.33 21.11
N PHE A 116 -3.45 1.21 20.05
CA PHE A 116 -3.84 1.59 18.70
C PHE A 116 -4.42 0.37 17.98
N VAL A 117 -5.59 0.55 17.37
CA VAL A 117 -6.22 -0.46 16.52
C VAL A 117 -6.19 0.04 15.09
N SER A 118 -5.54 -0.71 14.21
CA SER A 118 -5.48 -0.41 12.77
C SER A 118 -5.91 -1.63 11.97
N SER A 119 -6.45 -1.39 10.78
CA SER A 119 -6.78 -2.41 9.79
C SER A 119 -5.67 -2.52 8.75
N HIS A 120 -5.52 -3.70 8.12
CA HIS A 120 -4.71 -3.85 6.90
C HIS A 120 -5.42 -3.15 5.72
N HIS A 121 -5.40 -1.82 5.75
CA HIS A 121 -6.14 -0.96 4.85
C HIS A 121 -5.26 0.20 4.42
N ASN A 122 -5.27 0.52 3.13
CA ASN A 122 -4.32 1.43 2.49
C ASN A 122 -2.86 1.06 2.87
N ASN A 123 -1.99 2.05 2.87
CA ASN A 123 -0.63 1.93 3.35
C ASN A 123 -0.57 2.15 4.87
N TRP A 124 -0.83 1.09 5.63
CA TRP A 124 -0.71 1.13 7.09
C TRP A 124 0.75 1.21 7.57
N GLU A 125 1.71 0.85 6.73
CA GLU A 125 3.13 0.87 7.10
C GLU A 125 3.68 2.30 7.21
N TYR A 126 3.13 3.24 6.43
CA TYR A 126 3.41 4.67 6.59
C TYR A 126 3.10 5.18 7.99
N MET A 127 2.02 4.71 8.62
CA MET A 127 1.67 5.06 10.00
C MET A 127 2.73 4.58 11.00
N VAL A 128 3.38 3.44 10.74
CA VAL A 128 4.38 2.87 11.65
C VAL A 128 5.70 3.63 11.57
N LEU A 129 6.05 4.15 10.40
CA LEU A 129 7.31 4.87 10.17
C LEU A 129 7.24 6.40 10.36
N SER A 130 6.05 6.99 10.38
CA SER A 130 5.85 8.45 10.50
C SER A 130 6.01 8.94 11.93
#